data_AF-A0A7W0TCR3-F1
#
_entry.id   AF-A0A7W0TCR3-F1
#
_cell.length_a   1.000
_cell.length_b   1.000
_cell.length_c   1.000
_cell.angle_alpha   90.00
_cell.angle_beta   90.00
_cell.angle_gamma   90.00
#
_symmetry.space_group_name_H-M   'P 1'
#
loop_
_entity.id
_entity.type
_entity.pdbx_description
1 polymer ?
#
loop_
_entity_poly.entity_id
_entity_poly.type
_entity_poly.pdbx_seq_one_letter_code
_entity_poly.pdbx_strand_id
1 'polypeptide(L)'
;MDQDNSLGEGSGGAQGLRLPRTAEGALIDRLFRAAFVVTTGVALLFLLLPIVAVFLRVPPGELVSALGSDAAQDAIRVTAETNAVAMVLILVFGTPAAYWISTRGGGMRDILVTLVELPLVLPPAVAGVGLLVAFGRLGLLGGTFDVLGIDIAFTKIAVILAVTFVASPFYLRTAIAAFEAVDTTLPAAARTLGAGRARVFFRVMLPLAGGGLGAGAALAFARGLGE
;
A
#
# COMPACT_ATOMS: atom_id res chain seq x y z
N MET A 1 56.75 21.66 35.68
CA MET A 1 57.76 22.25 34.78
C MET A 1 58.06 21.20 33.74
N ASP A 2 57.25 21.11 32.70
CA ASP A 2 57.25 21.95 31.47
C ASP A 2 57.98 21.14 30.37
N GLN A 3 57.25 20.57 29.41
CA GLN A 3 56.66 21.14 28.19
C GLN A 3 57.58 20.97 26.96
N ASP A 4 56.91 20.72 25.83
CA ASP A 4 57.32 20.78 24.42
C ASP A 4 58.20 19.64 23.85
N ASN A 5 57.69 18.72 23.01
CA ASN A 5 57.13 18.85 21.65
C ASN A 5 58.22 18.82 20.55
N SER A 6 58.27 17.74 19.77
CA SER A 6 58.59 17.80 18.33
C SER A 6 58.25 16.48 17.61
N LEU A 7 57.08 16.52 16.98
CA LEU A 7 56.67 15.97 15.67
C LEU A 7 57.73 15.28 14.78
N GLY A 8 57.28 14.26 14.04
CA GLY A 8 57.97 13.67 12.88
C GLY A 8 57.34 12.32 12.47
N GLU A 9 56.16 12.32 11.86
CA GLU A 9 55.95 12.20 10.39
C GLU A 9 56.00 10.76 9.85
N GLY A 10 54.81 10.28 9.50
CA GLY A 10 54.58 9.04 8.76
C GLY A 10 53.24 9.05 8.03
N SER A 11 52.80 10.20 7.51
CA SER A 11 51.63 10.31 6.63
C SER A 11 52.07 10.26 5.17
N GLY A 12 52.45 9.08 4.71
CA GLY A 12 52.74 8.81 3.30
C GLY A 12 51.46 8.61 2.49
N GLY A 13 51.13 9.60 1.66
CA GLY A 13 50.72 9.37 0.28
C GLY A 13 49.38 8.69 0.00
N ALA A 14 48.31 9.49 -0.05
CA ALA A 14 47.19 9.26 -0.98
C ALA A 14 46.49 10.59 -1.32
N GLN A 15 47.27 11.63 -1.62
CA GLN A 15 46.74 12.89 -2.13
C GLN A 15 46.95 12.94 -3.64
N GLY A 16 45.85 12.78 -4.39
CA GLY A 16 45.71 13.38 -5.71
C GLY A 16 45.87 12.46 -6.92
N LEU A 17 44.73 12.00 -7.44
CA LEU A 17 44.47 12.01 -8.89
C LEU A 17 43.01 12.43 -9.11
N ARG A 18 42.70 13.69 -8.78
CA ARG A 18 41.47 14.34 -9.24
C ARG A 18 41.71 14.74 -10.70
N LEU A 19 41.25 13.91 -11.63
CA LEU A 19 41.25 14.22 -13.06
C LEU A 19 40.45 15.53 -13.28
N PRO A 20 40.97 16.47 -14.08
CA PRO A 20 40.26 17.71 -14.38
C PRO A 20 38.95 17.39 -15.10
N ARG A 21 37.82 17.80 -14.51
CA ARG A 21 36.51 17.75 -15.19
C ARG A 21 36.59 18.63 -16.43
N THR A 22 36.59 18.03 -17.62
CA THR A 22 36.49 18.77 -18.88
C THR A 22 35.16 19.54 -18.91
N ALA A 23 35.14 20.73 -19.51
CA ALA A 23 33.94 21.57 -19.61
C ALA A 23 32.75 20.83 -20.27
N GLU A 24 33.07 19.85 -21.12
CA GLU A 24 32.11 18.95 -21.77
C GLU A 24 31.36 18.05 -20.78
N GLY A 25 32.05 17.49 -19.77
CA GLY A 25 31.41 16.68 -18.72
C GLY A 25 30.45 17.49 -17.85
N ALA A 26 30.77 18.76 -17.58
CA ALA A 26 29.88 19.67 -16.85
C ALA A 26 28.62 20.05 -17.65
N LEU A 27 28.69 20.10 -18.98
CA LEU A 27 27.55 20.36 -19.85
C LEU A 27 26.61 19.15 -19.92
N ILE A 28 27.16 17.95 -20.09
CA ILE A 28 26.39 16.69 -20.11
C ILE A 28 25.65 16.50 -18.78
N ASP A 29 26.32 16.72 -17.63
CA ASP A 29 25.70 16.65 -16.31
C ASP A 29 24.54 17.65 -16.14
N ARG A 30 24.67 18.86 -16.69
CA ARG A 30 23.61 19.89 -16.64
C ARG A 30 22.43 19.53 -17.52
N LEU A 31 22.67 19.05 -18.74
CA LEU A 31 21.62 18.61 -19.65
C LEU A 31 20.87 17.39 -19.09
N PHE A 32 21.60 16.44 -18.50
CA PHE A 32 21.02 15.29 -17.83
C PHE A 32 20.13 15.74 -16.65
N ARG A 33 20.62 16.59 -15.76
CA ARG A 33 19.81 17.14 -14.65
C ARG A 33 18.59 17.90 -15.15
N ALA A 34 18.75 18.73 -16.19
CA ALA A 34 17.65 19.48 -16.76
C ALA A 34 16.57 18.55 -17.34
N ALA A 35 16.97 17.49 -18.05
CA ALA A 35 16.03 16.49 -18.56
C ALA A 35 15.22 15.84 -17.43
N PHE A 36 15.88 15.39 -16.35
CA PHE A 36 15.20 14.83 -15.18
C PHE A 36 14.23 15.81 -14.53
N VAL A 37 14.66 17.06 -14.32
CA VAL A 37 13.81 18.10 -13.73
C VAL A 37 12.59 18.39 -14.61
N VAL A 38 12.78 18.50 -15.93
CA VAL A 38 11.69 18.73 -16.87
C VAL A 38 10.71 17.55 -16.88
N THR A 39 11.20 16.32 -16.98
CA THR A 39 10.33 15.12 -17.00
C THR A 39 9.57 14.97 -15.68
N THR A 40 10.22 15.17 -14.53
CA THR A 40 9.54 15.16 -13.23
C THR A 40 8.53 16.29 -13.12
N GLY A 41 8.87 17.50 -13.58
CA GLY A 41 7.97 18.65 -13.58
C GLY A 41 6.71 18.41 -14.42
N VAL A 42 6.86 17.85 -15.61
CA VAL A 42 5.74 17.48 -16.49
C VAL A 42 4.86 16.42 -15.84
N ALA A 43 5.45 15.38 -15.23
CA ALA A 43 4.70 14.33 -14.54
C ALA A 43 3.90 14.88 -13.35
N LEU A 44 4.52 15.71 -12.51
CA LEU A 44 3.85 16.34 -11.38
C LEU A 44 2.75 17.29 -11.83
N LEU A 45 2.99 18.08 -12.88
CA LEU A 45 1.98 18.96 -13.45
C LEU A 45 0.77 18.17 -13.94
N PHE A 46 0.98 17.07 -14.66
CA PHE A 46 -0.12 16.23 -15.14
C PHE A 46 -0.98 15.67 -13.99
N LEU A 47 -0.36 15.23 -12.90
CA LEU A 47 -1.07 14.69 -11.74
C LEU A 47 -1.80 15.77 -10.93
N LEU A 48 -1.21 16.96 -10.80
CA LEU A 48 -1.75 18.04 -9.97
C LEU A 48 -2.75 18.91 -10.71
N LEU A 49 -2.68 19.01 -12.04
CA LEU A 49 -3.52 19.91 -12.84
C LEU A 49 -5.02 19.67 -12.64
N PRO A 50 -5.56 18.43 -12.64
CA PRO A 50 -6.99 18.21 -12.38
C PRO A 50 -7.42 18.68 -10.99
N ILE A 51 -6.58 18.45 -9.98
CA ILE A 51 -6.86 18.87 -8.60
C ILE A 51 -6.90 20.40 -8.53
N VAL A 52 -5.88 21.07 -9.06
CA VAL A 52 -5.83 22.53 -9.11
C VAL A 52 -7.03 23.08 -9.90
N ALA A 53 -7.39 22.48 -11.03
CA ALA A 53 -8.52 22.90 -11.84
C ALA A 53 -9.86 22.82 -11.07
N VAL A 54 -10.06 21.81 -10.23
CA VAL A 54 -11.24 21.70 -9.36
C VAL A 54 -11.30 22.86 -8.37
N PHE A 55 -10.19 23.18 -7.68
CA PHE A 55 -10.14 24.28 -6.70
C PHE A 55 -10.26 25.67 -7.35
N LEU A 56 -9.81 25.81 -8.60
CA LEU A 56 -10.02 27.05 -9.36
C LEU A 56 -11.49 27.24 -9.77
N ARG A 57 -12.25 26.14 -9.90
CA ARG A 57 -13.66 26.16 -10.31
C ARG A 57 -14.64 26.22 -9.14
N VAL A 58 -14.29 25.61 -8.00
CA VAL A 58 -15.10 25.60 -6.78
C VAL A 58 -14.31 26.29 -5.66
N PRO A 59 -14.65 27.53 -5.29
CA PRO A 59 -13.97 28.24 -4.21
C PRO A 59 -14.05 27.47 -2.88
N PRO A 60 -13.00 27.52 -2.03
CA PRO A 60 -12.97 26.79 -0.77
C PRO A 60 -14.15 27.12 0.18
N GLY A 61 -14.68 28.34 0.12
CA GLY A 61 -15.85 28.74 0.93
C GLY A 61 -17.13 27.99 0.54
N GLU A 62 -17.35 27.78 -0.76
CA GLU A 62 -18.49 26.98 -1.26
C GLU A 62 -18.31 25.51 -0.88
N LEU A 63 -17.09 24.98 -0.96
CA LEU A 63 -16.78 23.62 -0.54
C LEU A 63 -17.11 23.38 0.95
N VAL A 64 -16.70 24.30 1.84
CA VAL A 64 -17.00 24.20 3.28
C VAL A 64 -18.51 24.26 3.54
N SER A 65 -19.24 25.12 2.83
CA SER A 65 -20.70 25.18 2.95
C SER A 65 -21.39 23.90 2.44
N ALA A 66 -20.88 23.30 1.35
CA ALA A 66 -21.39 22.06 0.80
C ALA A 66 -21.14 20.86 1.74
N LEU A 67 -19.99 20.83 2.44
CA LEU A 67 -19.69 19.85 3.48
C LEU A 67 -20.64 19.94 4.68
N GLY A 68 -21.24 21.11 4.91
CA GLY A 68 -22.24 21.32 5.96
C GLY A 68 -23.61 20.71 5.66
N SER A 69 -23.88 20.27 4.42
CA SER A 69 -25.17 19.69 4.05
C SER A 69 -25.39 18.30 4.65
N ASP A 70 -26.65 17.98 5.00
CA ASP A 70 -27.01 16.68 5.58
C ASP A 70 -26.59 15.51 4.67
N ALA A 71 -26.77 15.66 3.36
CA ALA A 71 -26.36 14.66 2.38
C ALA A 71 -24.83 14.42 2.36
N ALA A 72 -24.02 15.47 2.49
CA ALA A 72 -22.57 15.33 2.55
C ALA A 72 -22.13 14.66 3.86
N GLN A 73 -22.75 15.00 4.98
CA GLN A 73 -22.46 14.40 6.27
C GLN A 73 -22.84 12.91 6.30
N ASP A 74 -23.99 12.55 5.74
CA ASP A 74 -24.43 11.17 5.60
C ASP A 74 -23.46 10.37 4.71
N ALA A 75 -23.05 10.92 3.57
CA ALA A 75 -22.07 10.29 2.70
C ALA A 75 -20.73 10.06 3.41
N ILE A 76 -20.18 11.08 4.07
CA ILE A 76 -18.92 10.98 4.82
C ILE A 76 -19.02 9.93 5.92
N ARG A 77 -20.13 9.91 6.67
CA ARG A 77 -20.35 8.92 7.74
C ARG A 77 -20.39 7.50 7.17
N VAL A 78 -21.17 7.28 6.12
CA VAL A 78 -21.29 5.95 5.50
C VAL A 78 -19.93 5.49 4.97
N THR A 79 -19.21 6.34 4.22
CA THR A 79 -17.87 6.01 3.69
C THR A 79 -16.88 5.71 4.83
N ALA A 80 -16.87 6.52 5.89
CA ALA A 80 -15.97 6.29 7.02
C ALA A 80 -16.27 4.98 7.74
N GLU A 81 -17.55 4.70 8.03
CA GLU A 81 -17.97 3.46 8.69
C GLU A 81 -17.66 2.22 7.84
N THR A 82 -18.06 2.24 6.56
CA THR A 82 -17.89 1.08 5.68
C THR A 82 -16.42 0.80 5.38
N ASN A 83 -15.61 1.85 5.14
CA ASN A 83 -14.18 1.72 4.90
C ASN A 83 -13.43 1.25 6.16
N ALA A 84 -13.80 1.73 7.34
CA ALA A 84 -13.20 1.26 8.59
C ALA A 84 -13.46 -0.23 8.82
N VAL A 85 -14.70 -0.69 8.61
CA VAL A 85 -15.04 -2.11 8.74
C VAL A 85 -14.32 -2.94 7.68
N ALA A 86 -14.33 -2.51 6.42
CA ALA A 86 -13.59 -3.17 5.34
C ALA A 86 -12.10 -3.28 5.67
N MET A 87 -11.51 -2.22 6.24
CA MET A 87 -10.11 -2.21 6.63
C MET A 87 -9.80 -3.23 7.73
N VAL A 88 -10.66 -3.35 8.74
CA VAL A 88 -10.52 -4.40 9.76
C VAL A 88 -10.56 -5.79 9.12
N LEU A 89 -11.50 -6.04 8.20
CA LEU A 89 -11.57 -7.32 7.48
C LEU A 89 -10.29 -7.59 6.68
N ILE A 90 -9.82 -6.60 5.92
CA ILE A 90 -8.58 -6.70 5.12
C ILE A 90 -7.39 -7.01 6.01
N LEU A 91 -7.23 -6.35 7.16
CA LEU A 91 -6.12 -6.60 8.07
C LEU A 91 -6.24 -7.98 8.74
N VAL A 92 -7.42 -8.34 9.24
CA VAL A 92 -7.64 -9.59 9.98
C VAL A 92 -7.48 -10.81 9.08
N PHE A 93 -8.01 -10.77 7.85
CA PHE A 93 -7.93 -11.90 6.91
C PHE A 93 -6.73 -11.81 5.97
N GLY A 94 -6.39 -10.62 5.51
CA GLY A 94 -5.31 -10.41 4.56
C GLY A 94 -3.92 -10.60 5.16
N THR A 95 -3.68 -10.24 6.43
CA THR A 95 -2.36 -10.42 7.06
C THR A 95 -1.95 -11.89 7.18
N PRO A 96 -2.78 -12.78 7.75
CA PRO A 96 -2.44 -14.21 7.80
C PRO A 96 -2.40 -14.84 6.41
N ALA A 97 -3.26 -14.41 5.48
CA ALA A 97 -3.22 -14.88 4.09
C ALA A 97 -1.91 -14.49 3.39
N ALA A 98 -1.49 -13.22 3.51
CA ALA A 98 -0.24 -12.72 2.95
C ALA A 98 0.97 -13.46 3.50
N TYR A 99 1.02 -13.68 4.83
CA TYR A 99 2.08 -14.47 5.46
C TYR A 99 2.08 -15.93 4.98
N TRP A 100 0.90 -16.52 4.81
CA TRP A 100 0.80 -17.88 4.30
C TRP A 100 1.30 -17.98 2.85
N ILE A 101 0.89 -17.04 1.99
CA ILE A 101 1.32 -16.96 0.58
C ILE A 101 2.84 -16.74 0.50
N SER A 102 3.41 -15.82 1.30
CA SER A 102 4.83 -15.51 1.29
C SER A 102 5.72 -16.69 1.70
N THR A 103 5.18 -17.65 2.44
CA THR A 103 5.90 -18.89 2.80
C THR A 103 5.80 -19.99 1.75
N ARG A 104 5.06 -19.77 0.64
CA ARG A 104 4.97 -20.72 -0.48
C ARG A 104 6.09 -20.48 -1.49
N GLY A 105 6.68 -21.56 -1.97
CA GLY A 105 7.70 -21.53 -3.01
C GLY A 105 7.15 -21.93 -4.38
N GLY A 106 7.83 -21.48 -5.43
CA GLY A 106 7.57 -21.85 -6.83
C GLY A 106 6.19 -21.42 -7.34
N GLY A 107 5.66 -22.16 -8.32
CA GLY A 107 4.46 -21.77 -9.06
C GLY A 107 3.17 -21.64 -8.22
N MET A 108 3.07 -22.29 -7.05
CA MET A 108 1.90 -22.12 -6.16
C MET A 108 1.78 -20.67 -5.68
N ARG A 109 2.90 -20.04 -5.32
CA ARG A 109 2.93 -18.64 -4.93
C ARG A 109 2.45 -17.76 -6.07
N ASP A 110 2.97 -17.98 -7.26
CA ASP A 110 2.67 -17.14 -8.43
C ASP A 110 1.19 -17.24 -8.83
N ILE A 111 0.60 -18.44 -8.73
CA ILE A 111 -0.84 -18.64 -8.92
C ILE A 111 -1.64 -17.86 -7.87
N LEU A 112 -1.29 -17.97 -6.60
CA LEU A 112 -2.00 -17.28 -5.51
C LEU A 112 -1.91 -15.76 -5.65
N VAL A 113 -0.74 -15.24 -5.98
CA VAL A 113 -0.53 -13.81 -6.24
C VAL A 113 -1.37 -13.36 -7.45
N THR A 114 -1.38 -14.15 -8.53
CA THR A 114 -2.21 -13.85 -9.71
C THR A 114 -3.70 -13.79 -9.35
N LEU A 115 -4.19 -14.74 -8.55
CA LEU A 115 -5.59 -14.75 -8.10
C LEU A 115 -5.94 -13.52 -7.26
N VAL A 116 -5.02 -13.09 -6.39
CA VAL A 116 -5.18 -11.85 -5.59
C VAL A 116 -5.23 -10.61 -6.49
N GLU A 117 -4.56 -10.62 -7.64
CA GLU A 117 -4.50 -9.49 -8.56
C GLU A 117 -5.62 -9.45 -9.58
N LEU A 118 -6.38 -10.54 -9.76
CA LEU A 118 -7.52 -10.57 -10.67
C LEU A 118 -8.49 -9.39 -10.51
N PRO A 119 -8.88 -8.98 -9.28
CA PRO A 119 -9.76 -7.82 -9.10
C PRO A 119 -9.22 -6.51 -9.68
N LEU A 120 -7.90 -6.34 -9.75
CA LEU A 120 -7.26 -5.13 -10.28
C LEU A 120 -7.41 -5.00 -11.80
N VAL A 121 -7.61 -6.11 -12.49
CA VAL A 121 -7.77 -6.16 -13.95
C VAL A 121 -9.24 -6.04 -14.35
N LEU A 122 -10.16 -6.28 -13.42
CA LEU A 122 -11.60 -6.19 -13.68
C LEU A 122 -12.05 -4.72 -13.78
N PRO A 123 -12.82 -4.35 -14.82
CA PRO A 123 -13.50 -3.07 -14.83
C PRO A 123 -14.42 -2.93 -13.59
N PRO A 124 -14.57 -1.72 -12.99
CA PRO A 124 -15.38 -1.53 -11.79
C PRO A 124 -16.82 -2.04 -11.93
N ALA A 125 -17.43 -1.83 -13.09
CA ALA A 125 -18.77 -2.34 -13.39
C ALA A 125 -18.84 -3.88 -13.35
N VAL A 126 -17.81 -4.55 -13.86
CA VAL A 126 -17.73 -6.02 -13.85
C VAL A 126 -17.53 -6.54 -12.44
N ALA A 127 -16.70 -5.87 -11.63
CA ALA A 127 -16.53 -6.19 -10.21
C ALA A 127 -17.87 -6.06 -9.45
N GLY A 128 -18.61 -4.98 -9.67
CA GLY A 128 -19.92 -4.76 -9.05
C GLY A 128 -20.95 -5.83 -9.43
N VAL A 129 -21.08 -6.15 -10.71
CA VAL A 129 -21.97 -7.25 -11.17
C VAL A 129 -21.52 -8.60 -10.62
N GLY A 130 -20.22 -8.87 -10.58
CA GLY A 130 -19.66 -10.11 -10.01
C GLY A 130 -20.02 -10.27 -8.53
N LEU A 131 -19.90 -9.20 -7.74
CA LEU A 131 -20.31 -9.19 -6.34
C LEU A 131 -21.82 -9.38 -6.17
N LEU A 132 -22.64 -8.77 -7.03
CA LEU A 132 -24.08 -8.97 -7.01
C LEU A 132 -24.47 -10.41 -7.36
N VAL A 133 -23.79 -11.03 -8.31
CA VAL A 133 -24.02 -12.45 -8.67
C VAL A 133 -23.51 -13.40 -7.58
N ALA A 134 -22.49 -13.01 -6.81
CA ALA A 134 -21.99 -13.81 -5.70
C ALA A 134 -22.87 -13.68 -4.44
N PHE A 135 -23.21 -12.46 -4.06
CA PHE A 135 -23.79 -12.11 -2.76
C PHE A 135 -25.20 -11.53 -2.82
N GLY A 136 -25.74 -11.26 -4.02
CA GLY A 136 -27.12 -10.81 -4.17
C GLY A 136 -28.13 -11.91 -3.85
N ARG A 137 -29.40 -11.53 -3.71
CA ARG A 137 -30.49 -12.43 -3.30
C ARG A 137 -30.65 -13.67 -4.17
N LEU A 138 -30.45 -13.53 -5.48
CA LEU A 138 -30.47 -14.64 -6.46
C LEU A 138 -29.07 -15.18 -6.79
N GLY A 139 -28.05 -14.75 -6.04
CA GLY A 139 -26.66 -15.10 -6.26
C GLY A 139 -26.26 -16.44 -5.66
N LEU A 140 -25.02 -16.86 -5.92
CA LEU A 140 -24.47 -18.15 -5.49
C LEU A 140 -24.60 -18.40 -3.97
N LEU A 141 -24.47 -17.34 -3.17
CA LEU A 141 -24.61 -17.39 -1.71
C LEU A 141 -25.93 -16.79 -1.22
N GLY A 142 -26.76 -16.25 -2.10
CA GLY A 142 -28.01 -15.56 -1.77
C GLY A 142 -28.99 -16.43 -0.98
N GLY A 143 -29.16 -17.69 -1.38
CA GLY A 143 -30.02 -18.64 -0.66
C GLY A 143 -29.55 -18.96 0.76
N THR A 144 -28.25 -18.84 1.06
CA THR A 144 -27.74 -19.03 2.44
C THR A 144 -28.05 -17.81 3.31
N PHE A 145 -27.97 -16.61 2.73
CA PHE A 145 -28.31 -15.37 3.44
C PHE A 145 -29.81 -15.13 3.58
N ASP A 146 -30.63 -15.57 2.63
CA ASP A 146 -32.09 -15.51 2.69
C ASP A 146 -32.64 -16.38 3.85
N VAL A 147 -32.04 -17.54 4.10
CA VAL A 147 -32.32 -18.38 5.28
C VAL A 147 -31.97 -17.69 6.59
N LEU A 148 -30.95 -16.81 6.58
CA LEU A 148 -30.55 -15.98 7.72
C LEU A 148 -31.33 -14.66 7.80
N GLY A 149 -32.21 -14.37 6.82
CA GLY A 149 -32.96 -13.11 6.73
C GLY A 149 -32.12 -11.88 6.40
N ILE A 150 -30.92 -12.07 5.84
CA ILE A 150 -29.98 -10.99 5.52
C ILE A 150 -30.10 -10.64 4.04
N ASP A 151 -30.61 -9.45 3.72
CA ASP A 151 -30.51 -8.88 2.37
C ASP A 151 -29.23 -8.05 2.26
N ILE A 152 -28.37 -8.42 1.32
CA ILE A 152 -27.08 -7.77 1.12
C ILE A 152 -27.22 -6.61 0.13
N ALA A 153 -28.08 -6.74 -0.88
CA ALA A 153 -28.18 -5.76 -1.95
C ALA A 153 -28.66 -4.40 -1.43
N PHE A 154 -28.06 -3.31 -1.90
CA PHE A 154 -28.39 -1.94 -1.49
C PHE A 154 -28.23 -1.65 0.01
N THR A 155 -27.39 -2.42 0.72
CA THR A 155 -27.08 -2.18 2.14
C THR A 155 -25.64 -1.73 2.36
N LYS A 156 -25.33 -1.25 3.58
CA LYS A 156 -23.95 -0.98 4.01
C LYS A 156 -23.06 -2.22 3.90
N ILE A 157 -23.62 -3.43 4.03
CA ILE A 157 -22.87 -4.69 3.91
C ILE A 157 -22.35 -4.85 2.47
N ALA A 158 -23.17 -4.57 1.46
CA ALA A 158 -22.70 -4.58 0.07
C ALA A 158 -21.55 -3.60 -0.16
N VAL A 159 -21.62 -2.40 0.42
CA VAL A 159 -20.54 -1.41 0.32
C VAL A 159 -19.26 -1.92 1.00
N ILE A 160 -19.36 -2.51 2.19
CA ILE A 160 -18.21 -3.11 2.89
C ILE A 160 -17.57 -4.20 2.05
N LEU A 161 -18.37 -5.08 1.43
CA LEU A 161 -17.87 -6.15 0.56
C LEU A 161 -17.19 -5.60 -0.69
N ALA A 162 -17.77 -4.58 -1.32
CA ALA A 162 -17.19 -3.92 -2.49
C ALA A 162 -15.84 -3.28 -2.16
N VAL A 163 -15.78 -2.47 -1.09
CA VAL A 163 -14.54 -1.84 -0.63
C VAL A 163 -13.50 -2.91 -0.27
N THR A 164 -13.89 -3.97 0.43
CA THR A 164 -12.99 -5.09 0.77
C THR A 164 -12.44 -5.76 -0.49
N PHE A 165 -13.29 -6.04 -1.48
CA PHE A 165 -12.91 -6.69 -2.73
C PHE A 165 -11.90 -5.84 -3.52
N VAL A 166 -12.15 -4.55 -3.65
CA VAL A 166 -11.34 -3.64 -4.46
C VAL A 166 -10.05 -3.18 -3.75
N ALA A 167 -10.07 -3.01 -2.42
CA ALA A 167 -8.91 -2.57 -1.66
C ALA A 167 -7.99 -3.71 -1.22
N SER A 168 -8.50 -4.94 -1.05
CA SER A 168 -7.70 -6.09 -0.60
C SER A 168 -6.46 -6.41 -1.46
N PRO A 169 -6.45 -6.31 -2.81
CA PRO A 169 -5.26 -6.62 -3.60
C PRO A 169 -4.09 -5.68 -3.29
N PHE A 170 -4.39 -4.40 -3.05
CA PHE A 170 -3.37 -3.40 -2.67
C PHE A 170 -2.72 -3.76 -1.34
N TYR A 171 -3.52 -4.14 -0.33
CA TYR A 171 -2.98 -4.59 0.95
C TYR A 171 -2.19 -5.89 0.80
N LEU A 172 -2.79 -6.91 0.19
CA LEU A 172 -2.21 -8.25 0.08
C LEU A 172 -0.89 -8.22 -0.69
N ARG A 173 -0.81 -7.51 -1.81
CA ARG A 173 0.42 -7.40 -2.61
C ARG A 173 1.56 -6.78 -1.79
N THR A 174 1.29 -5.68 -1.08
CA THR A 174 2.29 -5.03 -0.24
C THR A 174 2.64 -5.88 0.98
N ALA A 175 1.66 -6.54 1.61
CA ALA A 175 1.88 -7.41 2.76
C ALA A 175 2.71 -8.66 2.42
N ILE A 176 2.45 -9.29 1.28
CA ILE A 176 3.25 -10.42 0.77
C ILE A 176 4.70 -9.97 0.61
N ALA A 177 4.94 -8.86 -0.09
CA ALA A 177 6.28 -8.31 -0.29
C ALA A 177 6.96 -7.96 1.05
N ALA A 178 6.21 -7.42 2.02
CA ALA A 178 6.72 -7.10 3.34
C ALA A 178 7.18 -8.34 4.11
N PHE A 179 6.41 -9.43 4.06
CA PHE A 179 6.82 -10.70 4.68
C PHE A 179 7.98 -11.39 3.96
N GLU A 180 8.08 -11.25 2.64
CA GLU A 180 9.20 -11.77 1.84
C GLU A 180 10.52 -11.03 2.09
N ALA A 181 10.44 -9.74 2.40
CA ALA A 181 11.60 -8.93 2.73
C ALA A 181 12.19 -9.25 4.11
N VAL A 182 11.50 -10.02 4.96
CA VAL A 182 12.02 -10.44 6.25
C VAL A 182 13.12 -11.48 6.05
N ASP A 183 14.29 -11.24 6.64
CA ASP A 183 15.40 -12.19 6.62
C ASP A 183 14.98 -13.54 7.22
N THR A 184 15.08 -14.59 6.41
CA THR A 184 14.71 -15.98 6.77
C THR A 184 15.55 -16.56 7.91
N THR A 185 16.72 -15.99 8.22
CA THR A 185 17.56 -16.43 9.35
C THR A 185 16.90 -16.14 10.71
N LEU A 186 16.15 -15.03 10.83
CA LEU A 186 15.49 -14.61 12.06
C LEU A 186 14.39 -15.58 12.53
N PRO A 187 13.40 -15.96 11.70
CA PRO A 187 12.40 -16.96 12.10
C PRO A 187 13.02 -18.35 12.26
N ALA A 188 14.12 -18.68 11.57
CA ALA A 188 14.84 -19.94 11.77
C ALA A 188 15.50 -19.99 13.16
N ALA A 189 16.22 -18.93 13.56
CA ALA A 189 16.83 -18.81 14.89
C ALA A 189 15.78 -18.83 16.02
N ALA A 190 14.63 -18.18 15.84
CA ALA A 190 13.56 -18.26 16.82
C ALA A 190 13.06 -19.70 17.04
N ARG A 191 12.99 -20.52 15.98
CA ARG A 191 12.59 -21.94 16.09
C ARG A 191 13.64 -22.79 16.80
N THR A 192 14.94 -22.52 16.62
CA THR A 192 15.99 -23.26 17.36
C THR A 192 15.96 -22.95 18.86
N LEU A 193 15.49 -21.75 19.24
CA LEU A 193 15.19 -21.37 20.63
C LEU A 193 13.86 -21.94 21.17
N GLY A 194 13.23 -22.88 20.46
CA GLY A 194 11.99 -23.53 20.88
C GLY A 194 10.71 -22.71 20.67
N ALA A 195 10.77 -21.60 19.92
CA ALA A 195 9.55 -20.84 19.61
C ALA A 195 8.65 -21.61 18.63
N GLY A 196 7.41 -21.87 19.04
CA GLY A 196 6.38 -22.44 18.17
C GLY A 196 5.96 -21.49 17.04
N ARG A 197 5.29 -22.03 16.00
CA ARG A 197 4.88 -21.28 14.79
C ARG A 197 4.12 -19.99 15.08
N ALA A 198 3.14 -20.03 15.98
CA ALA A 198 2.37 -18.85 16.37
C ALA A 198 3.25 -17.79 17.04
N ARG A 199 4.19 -18.22 17.90
CA ARG A 199 5.13 -17.30 18.57
C ARG A 199 6.07 -16.65 17.56
N VAL A 200 6.59 -17.41 16.60
CA VAL A 200 7.42 -16.86 15.50
C VAL A 200 6.63 -15.85 14.68
N PHE A 201 5.37 -16.14 14.34
CA PHE A 201 4.53 -15.20 13.61
C PHE A 201 4.33 -13.89 14.39
N PHE A 202 3.78 -13.96 15.60
CA PHE A 202 3.41 -12.76 16.35
C PHE A 202 4.60 -11.97 16.91
N ARG A 203 5.71 -12.62 17.26
CA ARG A 203 6.88 -11.96 17.89
C ARG A 203 8.04 -11.68 16.95
N VAL A 204 8.08 -12.28 15.76
CA VAL A 204 9.19 -12.11 14.81
C VAL A 204 8.67 -11.57 13.48
N MET A 205 7.83 -12.33 12.78
CA MET A 205 7.40 -11.96 11.43
C MET A 205 6.55 -10.68 11.42
N LEU A 206 5.54 -10.60 12.30
CA LEU A 206 4.59 -9.49 12.31
C LEU A 206 5.24 -8.14 12.67
N PRO A 207 6.11 -8.03 13.70
CA PRO A 207 6.81 -6.78 14.01
C PRO A 207 7.81 -6.37 12.92
N LEU A 208 8.55 -7.33 12.35
CA LEU A 208 9.54 -7.04 11.30
C LEU A 208 8.90 -6.58 10.00
N ALA A 209 7.75 -7.16 9.63
CA ALA A 209 6.98 -6.73 8.46
C ALA A 209 6.12 -5.48 8.72
N GLY A 210 6.05 -4.99 9.97
CA GLY A 210 5.09 -3.96 10.40
C GLY A 210 5.11 -2.68 9.59
N GLY A 211 6.29 -2.19 9.19
CA GLY A 211 6.40 -1.00 8.34
C GLY A 211 5.77 -1.20 6.95
N GLY A 212 6.00 -2.36 6.33
CA GLY A 212 5.39 -2.71 5.06
C GLY A 212 3.89 -2.97 5.16
N LEU A 213 3.44 -3.62 6.24
CA LEU A 213 2.00 -3.81 6.52
C LEU A 213 1.30 -2.45 6.72
N GLY A 214 1.93 -1.51 7.42
CA GLY A 214 1.42 -0.14 7.59
C GLY A 214 1.30 0.61 6.26
N ALA A 215 2.30 0.47 5.38
CA ALA A 215 2.24 1.07 4.03
C ALA A 215 1.11 0.44 3.18
N GLY A 216 0.98 -0.88 3.19
CA GLY A 216 -0.11 -1.58 2.50
C GLY A 216 -1.48 -1.18 3.06
N ALA A 217 -1.56 -0.99 4.37
CA ALA A 217 -2.77 -0.55 5.05
C ALA A 217 -3.19 0.86 4.62
N ALA A 218 -2.24 1.79 4.54
CA ALA A 218 -2.51 3.14 4.06
C ALA A 218 -2.98 3.16 2.60
N LEU A 219 -2.37 2.34 1.73
CA LEU A 219 -2.78 2.23 0.32
C LEU A 219 -4.19 1.66 0.18
N ALA A 220 -4.51 0.58 0.90
CA ALA A 220 -5.84 -0.01 0.88
C ALA A 220 -6.90 0.95 1.45
N PHE A 221 -6.59 1.68 2.52
CA PHE A 221 -7.48 2.69 3.07
C PHE A 221 -7.75 3.82 2.08
N ALA A 222 -6.71 4.35 1.42
CA ALA A 222 -6.84 5.38 0.40
C ALA A 222 -7.67 4.88 -0.81
N ARG A 223 -7.47 3.61 -1.21
CA ARG A 223 -8.27 2.98 -2.26
C ARG A 223 -9.74 2.89 -1.87
N GLY A 224 -10.04 2.51 -0.63
CA GLY A 224 -11.40 2.37 -0.13
C GLY A 224 -12.14 3.69 0.06
N LEU A 225 -11.43 4.81 0.28
CA LEU A 225 -12.03 6.15 0.25
C LEU A 225 -12.46 6.61 -1.15
N GLY A 226 -11.84 6.05 -2.19
CA GLY A 226 -12.13 6.38 -3.58
C GLY A 226 -13.23 5.51 -4.22
N GLU A 227 -13.78 4.54 -3.49
CA GLU A 227 -14.97 3.75 -3.87
C GLU A 227 -16.24 4.33 -3.25
#